data_AF-A0A1Q3SED0-F1
#
_entry.id   AF-A0A1Q3SED0-F1
#
_cell.length_a   1.000
_cell.length_b   1.000
_cell.length_c   1.000
_cell.angle_alpha   90.00
_cell.angle_beta   90.00
_cell.angle_gamma   90.00
#
_symmetry.space_group_name_H-M   'P 1'
#
loop_
_entity.id
_entity.type
_entity.pdbx_description
1 polymer ?
#
loop_
_entity_poly.entity_id
_entity_poly.type
_entity_poly.pdbx_seq_one_letter_code
_entity_poly.pdbx_strand_id
1 'polypeptide(L)'
;MTSQDNLISRTQISEQVNGTSRTVQYQGKLWQTVHSKIDFVSHANRRWVSMGGGTLRERLFFDSNSPLVKGLKEEITQQCHGKSIQECLQIVNRAINSLNGSPDIVSEEEVKRGSDLDRFIQSQKIKQNNCNPIDLSIEKFVEKKLLVCRHKGLLAASILAHLVKHHILPRGKVRQYRSTLRHRKKEYGAHTWAVYRDVINGQLWICDPQWDIVAKIHDPASESILEGYGDATLNEMVRRMDSEDILKPLVHRLSKNLRSFSVSVYIDLCESAVVITTRNYKFKQILKDVLEQHAVCLEEKSDNGKKIIIIKKQGNEKLFSLNLKQFINDCTRRIKDVSQSTVNEKKDPLGIQERSKFQTAHFLPAFQNTRTTVGYWKMTIQSNSKTSAADHHHVNLLNQASSTHSAKNTPLLRPPFGRP
;
A
#
# COMPACT_ATOMS: atom_id res chain seq x y z
N MET A 1 -4.73 23.22 -14.20
CA MET A 1 -3.82 22.39 -13.37
C MET A 1 -3.76 21.02 -14.01
N THR A 2 -2.62 20.73 -14.63
CA THR A 2 -2.36 19.56 -15.49
C THR A 2 -2.44 18.26 -14.71
N SER A 3 -2.96 17.20 -15.35
CA SER A 3 -3.10 15.85 -14.81
C SER A 3 -1.94 15.45 -13.91
N GLN A 4 -2.23 15.13 -12.65
CA GLN A 4 -1.30 14.35 -11.84
C GLN A 4 -1.13 13.01 -12.55
N ASP A 5 -0.04 12.86 -13.30
CA ASP A 5 0.35 11.60 -13.89
C ASP A 5 0.51 10.59 -12.73
N ASN A 6 -0.50 9.75 -12.56
CA ASN A 6 -0.50 8.70 -11.56
C ASN A 6 0.71 7.80 -11.82
N LEU A 7 1.57 7.63 -10.82
CA LEU A 7 2.66 6.66 -10.91
C LEU A 7 2.05 5.28 -11.17
N ILE A 8 2.33 4.71 -12.35
CA ILE A 8 1.83 3.39 -12.69
C ILE A 8 2.41 2.41 -11.68
N SER A 9 1.52 1.69 -10.99
CA SER A 9 1.97 0.68 -10.03
C SER A 9 2.72 -0.41 -10.77
N ARG A 10 3.96 -0.71 -10.34
CA ARG A 10 4.73 -1.81 -10.92
C ARG A 10 4.07 -3.18 -10.72
N THR A 11 3.17 -3.31 -9.75
CA THR A 11 2.27 -4.47 -9.65
C THR A 11 1.34 -4.55 -10.85
N GLN A 12 0.72 -3.44 -11.27
CA GLN A 12 -0.19 -3.43 -12.43
C GLN A 12 0.56 -3.79 -13.71
N ILE A 13 1.78 -3.28 -13.90
CA ILE A 13 2.64 -3.65 -15.04
C ILE A 13 2.91 -5.17 -15.03
N SER A 14 3.23 -5.71 -13.87
CA SER A 14 3.46 -7.16 -13.73
C SER A 14 2.20 -7.97 -14.05
N GLU A 15 1.02 -7.52 -13.63
CA GLU A 15 -0.26 -8.18 -13.91
C GLU A 15 -0.65 -8.08 -15.39
N GLN A 16 -0.32 -6.98 -16.06
CA GLN A 16 -0.52 -6.83 -17.51
C GLN A 16 0.34 -7.81 -18.31
N VAL A 17 1.59 -8.04 -17.88
CA VAL A 17 2.53 -8.93 -18.59
C VAL A 17 2.25 -10.41 -18.29
N ASN A 18 1.92 -10.75 -17.03
CA ASN A 18 1.85 -12.14 -16.58
C ASN A 18 0.43 -12.63 -16.27
N GLY A 19 -0.58 -11.80 -16.52
CA GLY A 19 -1.96 -12.03 -16.12
C GLY A 19 -2.24 -11.69 -14.65
N THR A 20 -3.53 -11.72 -14.30
CA THR A 20 -4.04 -11.38 -12.96
C THR A 20 -4.11 -12.59 -12.02
N SER A 21 -3.47 -13.71 -12.40
CA SER A 21 -3.51 -14.92 -11.58
C SER A 21 -2.88 -14.65 -10.21
N ARG A 22 -3.66 -14.95 -9.17
CA ARG A 22 -3.22 -14.83 -7.78
C ARG A 22 -2.25 -15.94 -7.39
N THR A 23 -2.21 -17.03 -8.16
CA THR A 23 -1.41 -18.19 -7.85
C THR A 23 -0.71 -18.77 -9.08
N VAL A 24 0.46 -19.38 -8.85
CA VAL A 24 1.24 -20.09 -9.86
C VAL A 24 1.56 -21.48 -9.34
N GLN A 25 1.40 -22.51 -10.17
CA GLN A 25 1.84 -23.86 -9.84
C GLN A 25 3.30 -24.05 -10.27
N TYR A 26 4.15 -24.50 -9.34
CA TYR A 26 5.56 -24.76 -9.60
C TYR A 26 6.05 -25.90 -8.70
N GLN A 27 6.69 -26.90 -9.32
CA GLN A 27 7.17 -28.12 -8.65
C GLN A 27 6.09 -28.80 -7.77
N GLY A 28 4.89 -28.97 -8.34
CA GLY A 28 3.75 -29.60 -7.64
C GLY A 28 3.17 -28.78 -6.48
N LYS A 29 3.64 -27.56 -6.25
CA LYS A 29 3.18 -26.68 -5.15
C LYS A 29 2.49 -25.44 -5.71
N LEU A 30 1.52 -24.93 -4.95
CA LEU A 30 0.85 -23.66 -5.24
C LEU A 30 1.61 -22.51 -4.56
N TRP A 31 1.88 -21.46 -5.33
CA TRP A 31 2.62 -20.26 -4.90
C TRP A 31 1.74 -19.02 -5.09
N GLN A 32 1.72 -18.12 -4.11
CA GLN A 32 0.94 -16.89 -4.17
C GLN A 32 1.74 -15.76 -4.83
N THR A 33 1.14 -15.06 -5.77
CA THR A 33 1.74 -13.88 -6.41
C THR A 33 1.90 -12.75 -5.40
N VAL A 34 3.11 -12.17 -5.32
CA VAL A 34 3.39 -11.03 -4.44
C VAL A 34 2.88 -9.72 -5.06
N HIS A 35 2.24 -8.90 -4.24
CA HIS A 35 1.86 -7.54 -4.60
C HIS A 35 1.92 -6.60 -3.39
N SER A 36 2.01 -5.28 -3.63
CA SER A 36 2.19 -4.30 -2.54
C SER A 36 1.03 -4.23 -1.55
N LYS A 37 -0.13 -4.81 -1.90
CA LYS A 37 -1.31 -4.88 -1.03
C LYS A 37 -1.29 -6.06 -0.04
N ILE A 38 -0.27 -6.92 -0.06
CA ILE A 38 -0.15 -8.02 0.91
C ILE A 38 0.48 -7.51 2.20
N ASP A 39 -0.21 -7.71 3.32
CA ASP A 39 0.38 -7.61 4.66
C ASP A 39 0.96 -8.97 5.06
N PHE A 40 2.29 -9.07 5.07
CA PHE A 40 3.03 -10.30 5.38
C PHE A 40 2.81 -10.77 6.84
N VAL A 41 2.39 -9.86 7.74
CA VAL A 41 2.10 -10.20 9.13
C VAL A 41 0.81 -11.02 9.22
N SER A 42 -0.27 -10.57 8.58
CA SER A 42 -1.57 -11.26 8.68
C SER A 42 -1.76 -12.38 7.65
N HIS A 43 -0.94 -12.46 6.61
CA HIS A 43 -1.11 -13.50 5.59
C HIS A 43 -0.49 -14.85 6.03
N ALA A 44 -1.29 -15.92 5.93
CA ALA A 44 -0.90 -17.27 6.35
C ALA A 44 0.02 -17.98 5.34
N ASN A 45 0.07 -17.48 4.11
CA ASN A 45 0.86 -18.10 3.06
C ASN A 45 2.37 -17.97 3.32
N ARG A 46 3.12 -18.98 2.89
CA ARG A 46 4.56 -19.08 3.09
C ARG A 46 5.35 -19.15 1.79
N ARG A 47 4.67 -19.42 0.66
CA ARG A 47 5.27 -19.64 -0.66
C ARG A 47 4.86 -18.55 -1.61
N TRP A 48 5.81 -17.71 -1.99
CA TRP A 48 5.57 -16.50 -2.74
C TRP A 48 6.23 -16.57 -4.11
N VAL A 49 5.58 -16.01 -5.12
CA VAL A 49 6.17 -15.78 -6.42
C VAL A 49 6.13 -14.28 -6.75
N SER A 50 7.31 -13.68 -6.91
CA SER A 50 7.41 -12.31 -7.40
C SER A 50 7.53 -12.33 -8.92
N MET A 51 6.57 -11.70 -9.57
CA MET A 51 6.48 -11.66 -11.03
C MET A 51 7.22 -10.44 -11.58
N GLY A 52 8.05 -10.67 -12.60
CA GLY A 52 8.80 -9.63 -13.29
C GLY A 52 7.88 -8.70 -14.10
N GLY A 53 8.29 -7.43 -14.26
CA GLY A 53 7.54 -6.46 -15.09
C GLY A 53 7.81 -6.57 -16.59
N GLY A 54 8.47 -7.65 -17.06
CA GLY A 54 8.80 -7.88 -18.46
C GLY A 54 9.10 -9.35 -18.71
N THR A 55 8.91 -9.80 -19.94
CA THR A 55 9.09 -11.21 -20.38
C THR A 55 10.53 -11.70 -20.24
N LEU A 56 11.48 -10.77 -20.21
CA LEU A 56 12.89 -11.11 -20.02
C LEU A 56 13.26 -11.46 -18.58
N ARG A 57 12.38 -11.17 -17.61
CA ARG A 57 12.67 -11.37 -16.18
C ARG A 57 12.29 -12.75 -15.68
N GLU A 58 12.90 -13.13 -14.56
CA GLU A 58 12.57 -14.34 -13.83
C GLU A 58 11.21 -14.24 -13.10
N ARG A 59 10.59 -15.39 -12.89
CA ARG A 59 9.62 -15.60 -11.80
C ARG A 59 10.42 -16.03 -10.58
N LEU A 60 10.44 -15.17 -9.56
CA LEU A 60 11.22 -15.39 -8.35
C LEU A 60 10.39 -16.16 -7.33
N PHE A 61 10.76 -17.40 -7.05
CA PHE A 61 10.11 -18.25 -6.04
C PHE A 61 10.79 -18.09 -4.68
N PHE A 62 10.01 -17.74 -3.67
CA PHE A 62 10.47 -17.46 -2.31
C PHE A 62 9.65 -18.26 -1.30
N ASP A 63 10.27 -19.29 -0.69
CA ASP A 63 9.66 -20.04 0.41
C ASP A 63 10.17 -19.48 1.73
N SER A 64 9.29 -18.80 2.47
CA SER A 64 9.60 -18.22 3.78
C SER A 64 9.96 -19.26 4.85
N ASN A 65 9.80 -20.56 4.55
CA ASN A 65 10.17 -21.70 5.38
C ASN A 65 11.37 -22.49 4.85
N SER A 66 12.05 -22.03 3.79
CA SER A 66 13.28 -22.70 3.36
C SER A 66 14.34 -22.67 4.48
N PRO A 67 15.25 -23.66 4.54
CA PRO A 67 16.29 -23.70 5.59
C PRO A 67 17.10 -22.40 5.70
N LEU A 68 17.46 -21.83 4.55
CA LEU A 68 18.16 -20.55 4.45
C LEU A 68 17.39 -19.41 5.12
N VAL A 69 16.10 -19.27 4.80
CA VAL A 69 15.28 -18.18 5.32
C VAL A 69 14.96 -18.37 6.80
N LYS A 70 14.81 -19.62 7.26
CA LYS A 70 14.64 -19.94 8.68
C LYS A 70 15.88 -19.58 9.49
N GLY A 71 17.05 -20.02 9.05
CA GLY A 71 18.31 -19.68 9.73
C GLY A 71 18.51 -18.17 9.83
N LEU A 72 18.26 -17.43 8.74
CA LEU A 72 18.36 -15.98 8.74
C LEU A 72 17.36 -15.31 9.72
N LYS A 73 16.13 -15.83 9.83
CA LYS A 73 15.14 -15.32 10.78
C LYS A 73 15.54 -15.57 12.23
N GLU A 74 16.09 -16.75 12.53
CA GLU A 74 16.54 -17.12 13.87
C GLU A 74 17.72 -16.26 14.31
N GLU A 75 18.72 -16.10 13.44
CA GLU A 75 19.89 -15.24 13.68
C GLU A 75 19.49 -13.78 13.93
N ILE A 76 18.66 -13.21 13.05
CA ILE A 76 18.20 -11.82 13.19
C ILE A 76 17.33 -11.64 14.43
N THR A 77 16.52 -12.64 14.79
CA THR A 77 15.71 -12.60 16.01
C THR A 77 16.59 -12.44 17.25
N GLN A 78 17.67 -13.23 17.34
CA GLN A 78 18.63 -13.13 18.44
C GLN A 78 19.28 -11.75 18.52
N GLN A 79 19.69 -11.17 17.38
CA GLN A 79 20.33 -9.85 17.34
C GLN A 79 19.36 -8.70 17.67
N CYS A 80 18.07 -8.85 17.34
CA CYS A 80 17.05 -7.81 17.54
C CYS A 80 16.47 -7.78 18.96
N HIS A 81 16.72 -8.79 19.81
CA HIS A 81 16.15 -8.82 21.16
C HIS A 81 16.55 -7.59 21.99
N GLY A 82 15.54 -6.87 22.51
CA GLY A 82 15.74 -5.68 23.34
C GLY A 82 16.18 -4.42 22.56
N LYS A 83 16.18 -4.46 21.22
CA LYS A 83 16.57 -3.34 20.37
C LYS A 83 15.39 -2.44 20.00
N SER A 84 15.69 -1.19 19.66
CA SER A 84 14.70 -0.26 19.10
C SER A 84 14.24 -0.70 17.71
N ILE A 85 13.13 -0.14 17.22
CA ILE A 85 12.64 -0.40 15.85
C ILE A 85 13.73 -0.11 14.83
N GLN A 86 14.37 1.07 14.92
CA GLN A 86 15.40 1.48 13.99
C GLN A 86 16.59 0.52 13.96
N GLU A 87 17.10 0.12 15.14
CA GLU A 87 18.19 -0.86 15.24
C GLU A 87 17.80 -2.22 14.66
N CYS A 88 16.60 -2.71 14.92
CA CYS A 88 16.10 -3.96 14.32
C CYS A 88 16.09 -3.89 12.80
N LEU A 89 15.60 -2.79 12.23
CA LEU A 89 15.54 -2.58 10.79
C LEU A 89 16.96 -2.49 10.19
N GLN A 90 17.92 -1.88 10.90
CA GLN A 90 19.33 -1.83 10.48
C GLN A 90 19.98 -3.21 10.50
N ILE A 91 19.70 -4.03 11.52
CA ILE A 91 20.14 -5.42 11.59
C ILE A 91 19.61 -6.20 10.38
N VAL A 92 18.33 -6.05 10.05
CA VAL A 92 17.72 -6.69 8.86
C VAL A 92 18.42 -6.26 7.57
N ASN A 93 18.68 -4.95 7.38
CA ASN A 93 19.40 -4.47 6.20
C ASN A 93 20.79 -5.12 6.08
N ARG A 94 21.59 -5.07 7.15
CA ARG A 94 22.96 -5.63 7.16
C ARG A 94 22.96 -7.13 6.90
N ALA A 95 22.08 -7.88 7.55
CA ALA A 95 21.99 -9.33 7.38
C ALA A 95 21.54 -9.75 5.97
N ILE A 96 20.70 -8.95 5.30
CA ILE A 96 20.34 -9.21 3.90
C ILE A 96 21.46 -8.81 2.94
N ASN A 97 22.17 -7.71 3.23
CA ASN A 97 23.28 -7.25 2.40
C ASN A 97 24.48 -8.19 2.46
N SER A 98 24.77 -8.79 3.61
CA SER A 98 25.85 -9.76 3.77
C SER A 98 25.67 -11.00 2.86
N LEU A 99 24.44 -11.33 2.45
CA LEU A 99 24.16 -12.40 1.49
C LEU A 99 24.79 -12.17 0.10
N ASN A 100 25.19 -10.93 -0.23
CA ASN A 100 25.94 -10.62 -1.45
C ASN A 100 27.47 -10.65 -1.27
N GLY A 101 27.98 -10.95 -0.07
CA GLY A 101 29.41 -11.19 0.18
C GLY A 101 30.29 -9.99 0.54
N SER A 102 29.82 -8.74 0.35
CA SER A 102 30.51 -7.53 0.85
C SER A 102 29.46 -6.51 1.31
N PRO A 103 29.39 -6.19 2.62
CA PRO A 103 28.43 -5.22 3.14
C PRO A 103 28.78 -3.76 2.83
N ASP A 104 30.02 -3.46 2.42
CA ASP A 104 30.58 -2.10 2.53
C ASP A 104 30.79 -1.33 1.20
N ILE A 105 30.38 -1.87 0.03
CA ILE A 105 30.64 -1.22 -1.27
C ILE A 105 29.32 -1.11 -2.07
N VAL A 106 28.73 0.10 -2.10
CA VAL A 106 27.30 0.29 -2.43
C VAL A 106 27.05 0.82 -3.85
N SER A 107 28.04 1.35 -4.59
CA SER A 107 27.76 1.98 -5.89
C SER A 107 28.17 1.17 -7.11
N GLU A 108 29.47 0.98 -7.32
CA GLU A 108 29.98 0.36 -8.54
C GLU A 108 29.70 -1.14 -8.60
N GLU A 109 29.79 -1.82 -7.44
CA GLU A 109 29.46 -3.22 -7.33
C GLU A 109 27.98 -3.50 -7.60
N GLU A 110 27.08 -2.55 -7.31
CA GLU A 110 25.65 -2.74 -7.53
C GLU A 110 25.26 -2.67 -8.99
N VAL A 111 25.83 -1.73 -9.75
CA VAL A 111 25.64 -1.65 -11.20
C VAL A 111 26.15 -2.93 -11.86
N LYS A 112 27.37 -3.36 -11.50
CA LYS A 112 27.95 -4.61 -11.99
C LYS A 112 27.09 -5.82 -11.66
N ARG A 113 26.55 -5.89 -10.43
CA ARG A 113 25.65 -6.98 -9.99
C ARG A 113 24.36 -7.04 -10.80
N GLY A 114 23.82 -5.88 -11.22
CA GLY A 114 22.69 -5.83 -12.14
C GLY A 114 23.01 -6.50 -13.48
N SER A 115 24.15 -6.17 -14.07
CA SER A 115 24.61 -6.80 -15.32
C SER A 115 24.93 -8.28 -15.17
N ASP A 116 25.55 -8.68 -14.05
CA ASP A 116 25.86 -10.09 -13.75
C ASP A 116 24.59 -10.91 -13.53
N LEU A 117 23.57 -10.33 -12.90
CA LEU A 117 22.24 -10.92 -12.75
C LEU A 117 21.57 -11.15 -14.11
N ASP A 118 21.60 -10.16 -15.00
CA ASP A 118 21.01 -10.28 -16.34
C ASP A 118 21.73 -11.37 -17.15
N ARG A 119 23.07 -11.43 -17.08
CA ARG A 119 23.87 -12.49 -17.71
C ARG A 119 23.53 -13.88 -17.14
N PHE A 120 23.39 -13.97 -15.82
CA PHE A 120 23.02 -15.22 -15.15
C PHE A 120 21.64 -15.69 -15.60
N ILE A 121 20.63 -14.82 -15.58
CA ILE A 121 19.27 -15.11 -16.05
C ILE A 121 19.32 -15.57 -17.52
N GLN A 122 20.02 -14.84 -18.40
CA GLN A 122 20.13 -15.23 -19.81
C GLN A 122 20.77 -16.61 -19.98
N SER A 123 21.81 -16.94 -19.21
CA SER A 123 22.44 -18.27 -19.23
C SER A 123 21.48 -19.39 -18.80
N GLN A 124 20.59 -19.13 -17.83
CA GLN A 124 19.58 -20.11 -17.41
C GLN A 124 18.51 -20.31 -18.49
N LYS A 125 18.15 -19.23 -19.20
CA LYS A 125 17.23 -19.26 -20.35
C LYS A 125 17.72 -20.18 -21.45
N ILE A 126 18.98 -20.00 -21.84
CA ILE A 126 19.64 -20.81 -22.88
C ILE A 126 19.66 -22.28 -22.45
N LYS A 127 20.03 -22.57 -21.20
CA LYS A 127 20.05 -23.95 -20.66
C LYS A 127 18.68 -24.62 -20.63
N GLN A 128 17.60 -23.87 -20.41
CA GLN A 128 16.24 -24.42 -20.37
C GLN A 128 15.61 -24.57 -21.76
N ASN A 129 16.25 -24.05 -22.82
CA ASN A 129 15.79 -24.08 -24.21
C ASN A 129 14.29 -23.74 -24.35
N ASN A 130 13.82 -22.69 -23.66
CA ASN A 130 12.40 -22.38 -23.59
C ASN A 130 12.13 -20.87 -23.68
N CYS A 131 11.04 -20.52 -24.36
CA CYS A 131 10.56 -19.13 -24.50
C CYS A 131 9.82 -18.62 -23.25
N ASN A 132 9.62 -19.48 -22.25
CA ASN A 132 8.89 -19.16 -21.02
C ASN A 132 9.73 -18.29 -20.06
N PRO A 133 9.08 -17.53 -19.16
CA PRO A 133 9.74 -16.91 -18.02
C PRO A 133 10.54 -17.94 -17.22
N ILE A 134 11.77 -17.60 -16.81
CA ILE A 134 12.63 -18.52 -16.07
C ILE A 134 12.17 -18.59 -14.62
N ASP A 135 12.02 -19.80 -14.11
CA ASP A 135 11.72 -20.05 -12.71
C ASP A 135 12.99 -20.25 -11.91
N LEU A 136 13.25 -19.32 -10.98
CA LEU A 136 14.41 -19.36 -10.10
C LEU A 136 13.98 -19.13 -8.65
N SER A 137 14.55 -19.92 -7.74
CA SER A 137 14.33 -19.73 -6.30
C SER A 137 15.26 -18.66 -5.73
N ILE A 138 14.86 -18.05 -4.61
CA ILE A 138 15.69 -17.06 -3.90
C ILE A 138 17.07 -17.63 -3.53
N GLU A 139 17.13 -18.91 -3.17
CA GLU A 139 18.37 -19.59 -2.74
C GLU A 139 19.41 -19.60 -3.85
N LYS A 140 18.99 -19.78 -5.11
CA LYS A 140 19.91 -19.71 -6.25
C LYS A 140 20.58 -18.34 -6.38
N PHE A 141 19.84 -17.26 -6.09
CA PHE A 141 20.40 -15.91 -6.12
C PHE A 141 21.32 -15.63 -4.93
N VAL A 142 21.02 -16.19 -3.76
CA VAL A 142 21.91 -16.10 -2.59
C VAL A 142 23.21 -16.84 -2.85
N GLU A 143 23.15 -18.09 -3.35
CA GLU A 143 24.33 -18.90 -3.69
C GLU A 143 25.26 -18.17 -4.68
N LYS A 144 24.67 -17.47 -5.65
CA LYS A 144 25.43 -16.69 -6.64
C LYS A 144 25.80 -15.28 -6.18
N LYS A 145 25.35 -14.83 -5.00
CA LYS A 145 25.54 -13.45 -4.51
C LYS A 145 24.99 -12.38 -5.46
N LEU A 146 23.84 -12.67 -6.09
CA LEU A 146 23.18 -11.84 -7.11
C LEU A 146 21.83 -11.28 -6.63
N LEU A 147 21.72 -10.92 -5.36
CA LEU A 147 20.52 -10.27 -4.84
C LEU A 147 20.49 -8.80 -5.23
N VAL A 148 19.34 -8.34 -5.73
CA VAL A 148 19.06 -6.93 -6.03
C VAL A 148 17.76 -6.50 -5.35
N CYS A 149 17.36 -5.24 -5.49
CA CYS A 149 16.22 -4.63 -4.77
C CYS A 149 14.97 -5.51 -4.67
N ARG A 150 14.51 -6.13 -5.77
CA ARG A 150 13.31 -6.99 -5.77
C ARG A 150 13.46 -8.28 -4.95
N HIS A 151 14.68 -8.81 -4.86
CA HIS A 151 15.03 -9.98 -4.04
C HIS A 151 15.12 -9.55 -2.57
N LYS A 152 15.91 -8.52 -2.30
CA LYS A 152 16.19 -7.99 -0.96
C LYS A 152 14.94 -7.46 -0.27
N GLY A 153 14.10 -6.70 -0.96
CA GLY A 153 12.83 -6.19 -0.43
C GLY A 153 11.83 -7.28 -0.05
N LEU A 154 11.84 -8.42 -0.76
CA LEU A 154 10.99 -9.57 -0.43
C LEU A 154 11.49 -10.28 0.83
N LEU A 155 12.81 -10.49 0.95
CA LEU A 155 13.45 -11.03 2.14
C LEU A 155 13.17 -10.15 3.36
N ALA A 156 13.39 -8.83 3.24
CA ALA A 156 13.14 -7.86 4.29
C ALA A 156 11.68 -7.89 4.77
N ALA A 157 10.71 -7.87 3.85
CA ALA A 157 9.29 -7.97 4.22
C ALA A 157 8.97 -9.29 4.95
N SER A 158 9.58 -10.41 4.54
CA SER A 158 9.35 -11.68 5.23
C SER A 158 9.98 -11.74 6.63
N ILE A 159 11.17 -11.18 6.81
CA ILE A 159 11.90 -11.17 8.09
C ILE A 159 11.22 -10.21 9.06
N LEU A 160 10.92 -8.98 8.64
CA LEU A 160 10.20 -8.01 9.47
C LEU A 160 8.84 -8.57 9.92
N ALA A 161 8.11 -9.27 9.05
CA ALA A 161 6.87 -9.91 9.43
C ALA A 161 7.05 -11.03 10.46
N HIS A 162 8.17 -11.76 10.41
CA HIS A 162 8.53 -12.72 11.45
C HIS A 162 8.81 -12.03 12.78
N LEU A 163 9.62 -10.96 12.79
CA LEU A 163 9.91 -10.19 14.00
C LEU A 163 8.64 -9.64 14.67
N VAL A 164 7.67 -9.15 13.88
CA VAL A 164 6.36 -8.70 14.40
C VAL A 164 5.54 -9.86 14.98
N LYS A 165 5.52 -11.02 14.31
CA LYS A 165 4.79 -12.23 14.76
C LYS A 165 5.34 -12.81 16.06
N HIS A 166 6.64 -12.67 16.28
CA HIS A 166 7.34 -13.15 17.47
C HIS A 166 7.54 -12.07 18.54
N HIS A 167 6.85 -10.92 18.41
CA HIS A 167 6.87 -9.82 19.38
C HIS A 167 8.27 -9.23 19.65
N ILE A 168 9.19 -9.39 18.70
CA ILE A 168 10.50 -8.74 18.72
C ILE A 168 10.36 -7.28 18.29
N LEU A 169 9.62 -7.06 17.19
CA LEU A 169 9.12 -5.74 16.83
C LEU A 169 7.74 -5.52 17.46
N PRO A 170 7.37 -4.26 17.77
CA PRO A 170 6.00 -3.93 18.15
C PRO A 170 5.01 -4.40 17.09
N ARG A 171 3.78 -4.65 17.53
CA ARG A 171 2.69 -5.05 16.63
C ARG A 171 2.62 -4.06 15.46
N GLY A 172 2.56 -4.59 14.25
CA GLY A 172 2.58 -3.74 13.06
C GLY A 172 2.04 -4.41 11.81
N LYS A 173 2.18 -3.70 10.70
CA LYS A 173 1.91 -4.15 9.33
C LYS A 173 3.21 -4.14 8.55
N VAL A 174 3.45 -5.18 7.75
CA VAL A 174 4.67 -5.30 6.94
C VAL A 174 4.30 -5.60 5.51
N ARG A 175 4.83 -4.82 4.58
CA ARG A 175 4.54 -4.95 3.15
C ARG A 175 5.82 -4.81 2.34
N GLN A 176 5.89 -5.50 1.22
CA GLN A 176 6.86 -5.18 0.18
C GLN A 176 6.27 -4.07 -0.69
N TYR A 177 6.98 -2.96 -0.85
CA TYR A 177 6.57 -1.87 -1.73
C TYR A 177 7.42 -1.86 -3.00
N ARG A 178 6.77 -1.70 -4.15
CA ARG A 178 7.42 -1.68 -5.47
C ARG A 178 6.85 -0.52 -6.28
N SER A 179 7.73 0.36 -6.75
CA SER A 179 7.32 1.52 -7.53
C SER A 179 8.38 1.95 -8.54
N THR A 180 7.96 2.80 -9.47
CA THR A 180 8.89 3.62 -10.26
C THR A 180 9.31 4.81 -9.42
N LEU A 181 10.60 5.09 -9.40
CA LEU A 181 11.19 6.24 -8.74
C LEU A 181 11.02 7.48 -9.61
N ARG A 182 10.48 8.55 -9.04
CA ARG A 182 10.23 9.80 -9.75
C ARG A 182 10.62 11.01 -8.92
N HIS A 183 11.56 11.77 -9.44
CA HIS A 183 12.04 13.02 -8.82
C HIS A 183 11.93 14.15 -9.85
N ARG A 184 11.40 15.32 -9.46
CA ARG A 184 11.22 16.49 -10.36
C ARG A 184 10.61 16.15 -11.74
N LYS A 185 9.55 15.33 -11.76
CA LYS A 185 8.83 14.84 -12.95
C LYS A 185 9.62 13.89 -13.88
N LYS A 186 10.85 13.51 -13.55
CA LYS A 186 11.62 12.53 -14.32
C LYS A 186 11.57 11.16 -13.64
N GLU A 187 11.38 10.12 -14.43
CA GLU A 187 11.48 8.72 -13.98
C GLU A 187 12.95 8.28 -14.01
N TYR A 188 13.43 7.63 -12.94
CA TYR A 188 14.83 7.22 -12.81
C TYR A 188 15.06 5.72 -12.73
N GLY A 189 13.99 4.93 -12.63
CA GLY A 189 14.08 3.48 -12.56
C GLY A 189 13.02 2.89 -11.67
N ALA A 190 13.10 1.59 -11.44
CA ALA A 190 12.18 0.91 -10.54
C ALA A 190 12.91 0.30 -9.38
N HIS A 191 12.25 0.38 -8.24
CA HIS A 191 12.86 0.00 -6.99
C HIS A 191 11.86 -0.75 -6.10
N THR A 192 12.40 -1.53 -5.17
CA THR A 192 11.61 -2.38 -4.29
C THR A 192 12.26 -2.43 -2.92
N TRP A 193 11.46 -2.17 -1.89
CA TRP A 193 11.89 -2.15 -0.49
C TRP A 193 10.78 -2.70 0.41
N ALA A 194 11.06 -2.88 1.70
CA ALA A 194 10.05 -3.23 2.68
C ALA A 194 9.59 -1.99 3.46
N VAL A 195 8.32 -1.99 3.85
CA VAL A 195 7.75 -0.97 4.72
C VAL A 195 7.13 -1.62 5.94
N TYR A 196 7.33 -0.98 7.09
CA TYR A 196 6.79 -1.40 8.38
C TYR A 196 5.97 -0.25 8.97
N ARG A 197 4.71 -0.51 9.32
CA ARG A 197 3.88 0.42 10.08
C ARG A 197 3.64 -0.11 11.47
N ASP A 198 4.09 0.62 12.48
CA ASP A 198 3.72 0.37 13.86
C ASP A 198 2.24 0.76 14.05
N VAL A 199 1.40 -0.18 14.52
CA VAL A 199 -0.03 0.08 14.70
C VAL A 199 -0.35 0.85 15.98
N ILE A 200 0.60 1.01 16.90
CA ILE A 200 0.41 1.71 18.18
C ILE A 200 0.52 3.21 17.96
N ASN A 201 1.62 3.67 17.36
CA ASN A 201 1.89 5.09 17.14
C ASN A 201 1.67 5.54 15.69
N GLY A 202 1.32 4.62 14.79
CA GLY A 202 1.05 4.92 13.37
C GLY A 202 2.29 5.20 12.52
N GLN A 203 3.50 5.14 13.10
CA GLN A 203 4.74 5.48 12.42
C GLN A 203 5.02 4.51 11.28
N LEU A 204 5.36 5.08 10.12
CA LEU A 204 5.72 4.32 8.92
C LEU A 204 7.24 4.38 8.74
N TRP A 205 7.84 3.22 8.56
CA TRP A 205 9.27 3.02 8.41
C TRP A 205 9.58 2.39 7.06
N ILE A 206 10.67 2.82 6.44
CA ILE A 206 11.32 2.17 5.30
C ILE A 206 12.44 1.29 5.82
N CYS A 207 12.52 0.07 5.28
CA CYS A 207 13.66 -0.83 5.41
C CYS A 207 14.07 -1.25 4.00
N ASP A 208 15.18 -0.68 3.55
CA ASP A 208 15.69 -0.86 2.21
C ASP A 208 17.14 -1.38 2.26
N PRO A 209 17.33 -2.70 2.20
CA PRO A 209 18.67 -3.25 2.21
C PRO A 209 19.45 -2.85 0.96
N GLN A 210 18.82 -2.64 -0.19
CA GLN A 210 19.57 -2.30 -1.41
C GLN A 210 20.32 -0.98 -1.27
N TRP A 211 19.70 0.03 -0.65
CA TRP A 211 20.35 1.32 -0.44
C TRP A 211 20.93 1.49 0.97
N ASP A 212 20.86 0.44 1.77
CA ASP A 212 21.17 0.45 3.21
C ASP A 212 20.44 1.57 3.98
N ILE A 213 19.19 1.82 3.61
CA ILE A 213 18.37 2.88 4.21
C ILE A 213 17.41 2.30 5.24
N VAL A 214 17.43 2.90 6.42
CA VAL A 214 16.37 2.81 7.43
C VAL A 214 15.92 4.21 7.75
N ALA A 215 14.67 4.52 7.45
CA ALA A 215 14.15 5.88 7.58
C ALA A 215 12.73 5.86 8.12
N LYS A 216 12.44 6.82 8.99
CA LYS A 216 11.09 7.07 9.49
C LYS A 216 10.43 8.14 8.64
N ILE A 217 9.25 7.85 8.12
CA ILE A 217 8.51 8.80 7.30
C ILE A 217 8.02 9.96 8.18
N HIS A 218 8.20 11.19 7.66
CA HIS A 218 7.93 12.46 8.35
C HIS A 218 8.86 12.78 9.52
N ASP A 219 9.97 12.06 9.67
CA ASP A 219 11.05 12.48 10.57
C ASP A 219 11.97 13.45 9.84
N PRO A 220 12.13 14.72 10.30
CA PRO A 220 13.04 15.67 9.68
C PRO A 220 14.47 15.15 9.56
N ALA A 221 14.92 14.33 10.51
CA ALA A 221 16.25 13.72 10.46
C ALA A 221 16.43 12.71 9.30
N SER A 222 15.32 12.22 8.74
CA SER A 222 15.32 11.28 7.60
C SER A 222 15.13 11.96 6.24
N GLU A 223 14.86 13.28 6.19
CA GLU A 223 14.45 13.96 4.96
C GLU A 223 15.50 13.84 3.85
N SER A 224 16.77 14.15 4.16
CA SER A 224 17.88 14.09 3.20
C SER A 224 18.12 12.69 2.64
N ILE A 225 17.95 11.65 3.46
CA ILE A 225 18.11 10.25 3.05
C ILE A 225 16.94 9.81 2.16
N LEU A 226 15.75 10.36 2.39
CA LEU A 226 14.54 10.05 1.65
C LEU A 226 14.47 10.73 0.26
N GLU A 227 15.21 11.83 0.04
CA GLU A 227 15.26 12.53 -1.25
C GLU A 227 15.56 11.60 -2.44
N GLY A 228 16.38 10.56 -2.23
CA GLY A 228 16.76 9.59 -3.26
C GLY A 228 15.58 8.81 -3.86
N TYR A 229 14.46 8.66 -3.14
CA TYR A 229 13.25 8.01 -3.66
C TYR A 229 12.41 8.96 -4.53
N GLY A 230 12.48 10.26 -4.25
CA GLY A 230 11.67 11.32 -4.84
C GLY A 230 10.28 11.47 -4.21
N ASP A 231 9.88 12.72 -3.97
CA ASP A 231 8.64 13.08 -3.25
C ASP A 231 7.38 12.43 -3.84
N ALA A 232 7.29 12.39 -5.17
CA ALA A 232 6.12 11.83 -5.83
C ALA A 232 5.96 10.33 -5.52
N THR A 233 7.09 9.61 -5.44
CA THR A 233 7.11 8.18 -5.12
C THR A 233 6.81 7.95 -3.64
N LEU A 234 7.39 8.74 -2.75
CA LEU A 234 7.13 8.65 -1.31
C LEU A 234 5.68 9.00 -0.97
N ASN A 235 5.13 10.06 -1.55
CA ASN A 235 3.74 10.45 -1.34
C ASN A 235 2.77 9.36 -1.81
N GLU A 236 3.03 8.75 -2.97
CA GLU A 236 2.24 7.62 -3.45
C GLU A 236 2.37 6.38 -2.55
N MET A 237 3.56 6.13 -1.99
CA MET A 237 3.77 5.07 -1.01
C MET A 237 2.93 5.30 0.23
N VAL A 238 3.06 6.47 0.87
CA VAL A 238 2.31 6.83 2.08
C VAL A 238 0.81 6.71 1.84
N ARG A 239 0.32 7.34 0.77
CA ARG A 239 -1.10 7.29 0.39
C ARG A 239 -1.61 5.86 0.22
N ARG A 240 -0.82 4.99 -0.41
CA ARG A 240 -1.18 3.57 -0.56
C ARG A 240 -1.17 2.84 0.76
N MET A 241 -0.16 3.06 1.62
CA MET A 241 -0.09 2.41 2.92
C MET A 241 -1.24 2.86 3.83
N ASP A 242 -1.58 4.15 3.85
CA ASP A 242 -2.74 4.66 4.58
C ASP A 242 -4.04 4.02 4.07
N SER A 243 -4.20 3.90 2.75
CA SER A 243 -5.34 3.21 2.15
C SER A 243 -5.47 1.76 2.61
N GLU A 244 -4.39 0.98 2.51
CA GLU A 244 -4.41 -0.46 2.79
C GLU A 244 -4.43 -0.79 4.28
N ASP A 245 -3.76 0.00 5.12
CA ASP A 245 -3.57 -0.29 6.55
C ASP A 245 -4.63 0.37 7.43
N ILE A 246 -5.18 1.51 7.01
CA ILE A 246 -6.08 2.31 7.83
C ILE A 246 -7.47 2.35 7.20
N LEU A 247 -7.59 2.88 5.98
CA LEU A 247 -8.88 3.21 5.39
C LEU A 247 -9.70 1.96 5.05
N LYS A 248 -9.13 0.98 4.34
CA LYS A 248 -9.86 -0.24 3.98
C LYS A 248 -10.29 -1.07 5.20
N PRO A 249 -9.43 -1.34 6.20
CA PRO A 249 -9.87 -2.04 7.41
C PRO A 249 -10.92 -1.27 8.22
N LEU A 250 -10.86 0.07 8.23
CA LEU A 250 -11.88 0.90 8.84
C LEU A 250 -13.23 0.75 8.12
N VAL A 251 -13.24 0.93 6.80
CA VAL A 251 -14.43 0.77 5.97
C VAL A 251 -15.02 -0.63 6.10
N HIS A 252 -14.19 -1.67 6.12
CA HIS A 252 -14.65 -3.05 6.31
C HIS A 252 -15.31 -3.27 7.69
N ARG A 253 -14.76 -2.67 8.75
CA ARG A 253 -15.36 -2.76 10.10
C ARG A 253 -16.66 -1.98 10.19
N LEU A 254 -16.70 -0.77 9.63
CA LEU A 254 -17.91 0.02 9.52
C LEU A 254 -18.98 -0.76 8.76
N SER A 255 -18.68 -1.28 7.57
CA SER A 255 -19.67 -2.02 6.78
C SER A 255 -20.18 -3.29 7.47
N LYS A 256 -19.33 -4.00 8.24
CA LYS A 256 -19.76 -5.16 9.04
C LYS A 256 -20.72 -4.77 10.17
N ASN A 257 -20.42 -3.69 10.89
CA ASN A 257 -21.26 -3.21 12.00
C ASN A 257 -22.54 -2.54 11.51
N LEU A 258 -22.53 -2.04 10.28
CA LEU A 258 -23.63 -1.29 9.67
C LEU A 258 -24.47 -2.14 8.73
N ARG A 259 -24.37 -3.47 8.73
CA ARG A 259 -25.23 -4.33 7.88
C ARG A 259 -26.73 -4.11 8.07
N SER A 260 -27.15 -3.53 9.21
CA SER A 260 -28.53 -3.11 9.49
C SER A 260 -28.94 -1.79 8.83
N PHE A 261 -28.00 -1.03 8.28
CA PHE A 261 -28.22 0.24 7.61
C PHE A 261 -27.71 0.09 6.17
N SER A 262 -28.54 0.30 5.15
CA SER A 262 -28.13 0.21 3.74
C SER A 262 -27.08 1.27 3.37
N VAL A 263 -25.83 1.06 3.79
CA VAL A 263 -24.68 1.95 3.62
C VAL A 263 -23.80 1.39 2.52
N SER A 264 -23.65 2.15 1.43
CA SER A 264 -22.70 1.85 0.37
C SER A 264 -21.46 2.71 0.60
N VAL A 265 -20.35 2.09 0.97
CA VAL A 265 -19.08 2.79 1.12
C VAL A 265 -18.28 2.68 -0.18
N TYR A 266 -17.94 3.82 -0.77
CA TYR A 266 -17.10 3.90 -1.96
C TYR A 266 -15.74 4.49 -1.58
N ILE A 267 -14.66 3.78 -1.90
CA ILE A 267 -13.31 4.31 -1.67
C ILE A 267 -12.78 4.72 -3.04
N ASP A 268 -12.91 5.99 -3.39
CA ASP A 268 -12.21 6.54 -4.55
C ASP A 268 -10.83 7.04 -4.12
N LEU A 269 -9.81 6.31 -4.53
CA LEU A 269 -8.44 6.59 -4.17
C LEU A 269 -7.79 7.65 -5.07
N CYS A 270 -8.52 8.30 -5.98
CA CYS A 270 -7.89 9.27 -6.86
C CYS A 270 -7.37 10.53 -6.14
N GLU A 271 -7.85 10.87 -4.93
CA GLU A 271 -7.52 12.16 -4.28
C GLU A 271 -7.27 12.11 -2.76
N SER A 272 -6.92 10.95 -2.19
CA SER A 272 -6.78 10.79 -0.73
C SER A 272 -8.09 11.01 0.04
N ALA A 273 -9.22 10.70 -0.58
CA ALA A 273 -10.54 10.80 0.02
C ALA A 273 -11.17 9.43 0.26
N VAL A 274 -11.98 9.30 1.31
CA VAL A 274 -12.92 8.19 1.46
C VAL A 274 -14.32 8.75 1.27
N VAL A 275 -15.09 8.15 0.36
CA VAL A 275 -16.42 8.61 0.01
C VAL A 275 -17.48 7.71 0.64
N ILE A 276 -18.03 8.13 1.76
CA ILE A 276 -19.10 7.36 2.42
C ILE A 276 -20.45 7.91 1.93
N THR A 277 -21.22 7.05 1.25
CA THR A 277 -22.60 7.38 0.86
C THR A 277 -23.59 6.64 1.76
N THR A 278 -24.52 7.39 2.34
CA THR A 278 -25.57 6.82 3.20
C THR A 278 -26.91 7.48 2.89
N ARG A 279 -27.98 6.68 2.88
CA ARG A 279 -29.36 7.19 2.84
C ARG A 279 -29.91 7.52 4.23
N ASN A 280 -29.19 7.14 5.29
CA ASN A 280 -29.62 7.32 6.67
C ASN A 280 -28.99 8.59 7.29
N TYR A 281 -29.84 9.60 7.55
CA TYR A 281 -29.44 10.90 8.10
C TYR A 281 -28.86 10.80 9.53
N LYS A 282 -29.42 9.93 10.39
CA LYS A 282 -28.89 9.70 11.74
C LYS A 282 -27.49 9.08 11.69
N PHE A 283 -27.25 8.15 10.77
CA PHE A 283 -25.91 7.58 10.57
C PHE A 283 -24.91 8.62 10.05
N LYS A 284 -25.34 9.52 9.16
CA LYS A 284 -24.51 10.65 8.71
C LYS A 284 -24.07 11.51 9.89
N GLN A 285 -25.00 11.88 10.77
CA GLN A 285 -24.66 12.73 11.92
C GLN A 285 -23.69 12.02 12.87
N ILE A 286 -23.92 10.73 13.17
CA ILE A 286 -23.00 9.94 13.99
C ILE A 286 -21.60 9.91 13.36
N LEU A 287 -21.51 9.56 12.07
CA LEU A 287 -20.24 9.50 11.35
C LEU A 287 -19.54 10.87 11.34
N LYS A 288 -20.29 11.95 11.18
CA LYS A 288 -19.79 13.33 11.24
C LYS A 288 -19.23 13.64 12.62
N ASP A 289 -20.00 13.40 13.68
CA ASP A 289 -19.57 13.65 15.06
C ASP A 289 -18.32 12.86 15.40
N VAL A 290 -18.22 11.59 14.98
CA VAL A 290 -17.05 10.78 15.32
C VAL A 290 -15.83 11.18 14.48
N LEU A 291 -15.99 11.60 13.23
CA LEU A 291 -14.88 12.09 12.41
C LEU A 291 -14.40 13.48 12.85
N GLU A 292 -15.30 14.37 13.28
CA GLU A 292 -14.99 15.68 13.88
C GLU A 292 -14.23 15.53 15.21
N GLN A 293 -14.59 14.56 16.05
CA GLN A 293 -13.86 14.20 17.28
C GLN A 293 -12.40 13.80 17.03
N HIS A 294 -12.04 13.54 15.78
CA HIS A 294 -10.70 13.14 15.42
C HIS A 294 -10.05 14.03 14.37
N ALA A 295 -10.50 15.28 14.28
CA ALA A 295 -9.93 16.30 13.40
C ALA A 295 -9.86 15.87 11.92
N VAL A 296 -10.80 15.03 11.49
CA VAL A 296 -10.89 14.62 10.09
C VAL A 296 -11.85 15.57 9.37
N CYS A 297 -11.34 16.32 8.39
CA CYS A 297 -12.13 17.28 7.64
C CYS A 297 -13.16 16.57 6.74
N LEU A 298 -14.40 17.05 6.79
CA LEU A 298 -15.51 16.52 6.02
C LEU A 298 -15.97 17.55 5.00
N GLU A 299 -16.01 17.16 3.73
CA GLU A 299 -16.74 17.90 2.71
C GLU A 299 -18.03 17.15 2.38
N GLU A 300 -19.15 17.85 2.46
CA GLU A 300 -20.45 17.32 2.02
C GLU A 300 -20.72 17.74 0.58
N LYS A 301 -21.04 16.76 -0.28
CA LYS A 301 -21.60 17.04 -1.60
C LYS A 301 -22.97 16.37 -1.73
N SER A 302 -23.85 16.98 -2.50
CA SER A 302 -25.14 16.38 -2.85
C SER A 302 -25.13 16.10 -4.34
N ASP A 303 -25.38 14.86 -4.74
CA ASP A 303 -25.50 14.45 -6.14
C ASP A 303 -26.74 13.57 -6.30
N ASN A 304 -27.69 13.99 -7.13
CA ASN A 304 -28.94 13.25 -7.43
C ASN A 304 -29.70 12.77 -6.17
N GLY A 305 -29.83 13.63 -5.16
CA GLY A 305 -30.51 13.31 -3.89
C GLY A 305 -29.73 12.38 -2.95
N LYS A 306 -28.53 11.93 -3.34
CA LYS A 306 -27.60 11.20 -2.48
C LYS A 306 -26.64 12.21 -1.83
N LYS A 307 -26.55 12.17 -0.50
CA LYS A 307 -25.54 12.92 0.24
C LYS A 307 -24.24 12.11 0.28
N ILE A 308 -23.18 12.71 -0.21
CA ILE A 308 -21.83 12.18 -0.33
C ILE A 308 -21.00 12.81 0.78
N ILE A 309 -20.43 11.98 1.66
CA ILE A 309 -19.48 12.43 2.69
C ILE A 309 -18.08 12.15 2.15
N ILE A 310 -17.34 13.21 1.87
CA ILE A 310 -15.96 13.14 1.41
C ILE A 310 -15.07 13.39 2.63
N ILE A 311 -14.38 12.35 3.08
CA ILE A 311 -13.38 12.44 4.14
C ILE A 311 -12.09 12.97 3.51
N LYS A 312 -11.62 14.17 3.88
CA LYS A 312 -10.38 14.78 3.36
C LYS A 312 -9.29 14.87 4.43
N LYS A 313 -8.03 14.73 4.01
CA LYS A 313 -6.87 15.10 4.83
C LYS A 313 -6.86 16.62 5.05
N GLN A 314 -6.76 17.08 6.29
CA GLN A 314 -6.56 18.49 6.62
C GLN A 314 -5.05 18.77 6.74
N GLY A 315 -4.45 19.47 5.76
CA GLY A 315 -3.03 19.89 5.81
C GLY A 315 -1.97 18.77 5.68
N ASN A 316 -0.71 19.13 5.95
CA ASN A 316 0.45 18.21 5.97
C ASN A 316 0.62 17.45 7.30
N GLU A 317 -0.15 17.78 8.34
CA GLU A 317 -0.03 17.17 9.66
C GLU A 317 -1.12 16.14 9.96
N LYS A 318 -0.67 15.02 10.54
CA LYS A 318 -1.37 13.92 11.22
C LYS A 318 -2.91 13.85 11.08
N LEU A 319 -3.34 12.99 10.15
CA LEU A 319 -4.71 12.45 10.10
C LEU A 319 -5.02 11.44 11.24
N PHE A 320 -4.04 10.95 11.99
CA PHE A 320 -4.15 9.60 12.59
C PHE A 320 -3.60 9.43 14.00
N SER A 321 -4.02 10.29 14.93
CA SER A 321 -4.04 9.94 16.36
C SER A 321 -5.40 9.37 16.81
N LEU A 322 -6.22 8.89 15.89
CA LEU A 322 -7.44 8.14 16.23
C LEU A 322 -7.08 6.86 16.99
N ASN A 323 -7.47 6.78 18.27
CA ASN A 323 -7.69 5.49 18.90
C ASN A 323 -8.88 4.82 18.20
N LEU A 324 -8.57 4.05 17.16
CA LEU A 324 -9.53 3.45 16.25
C LEU A 324 -10.50 2.47 16.94
N LYS A 325 -10.09 1.93 18.08
CA LYS A 325 -10.97 1.13 18.96
C LYS A 325 -12.01 2.03 19.64
N GLN A 326 -11.58 3.19 20.12
CA GLN A 326 -12.47 4.21 20.69
C GLN A 326 -13.47 4.74 19.66
N PHE A 327 -13.01 5.11 18.46
CA PHE A 327 -13.88 5.53 17.34
C PHE A 327 -15.00 4.54 17.04
N ILE A 328 -14.64 3.25 16.89
CA ILE A 328 -15.61 2.19 16.58
C ILE A 328 -16.55 1.96 17.76
N ASN A 329 -16.04 1.99 18.98
CA ASN A 329 -16.86 1.86 20.18
C ASN A 329 -17.85 3.02 20.32
N ASP A 330 -17.42 4.25 20.03
CA ASP A 330 -18.26 5.45 20.09
C ASP A 330 -19.33 5.45 19.00
N CYS A 331 -18.97 5.09 17.77
CA CYS A 331 -19.94 4.82 16.69
C CYS A 331 -20.96 3.76 17.13
N THR A 332 -20.49 2.63 17.64
CA THR A 332 -21.35 1.48 18.01
C THR A 332 -22.27 1.82 19.18
N ARG A 333 -21.76 2.52 20.20
CA ARG A 333 -22.53 2.97 21.36
C ARG A 333 -23.62 3.95 20.93
N ARG A 334 -23.27 5.01 20.22
CA ARG A 334 -24.26 6.00 19.74
C ARG A 334 -25.32 5.39 18.83
N ILE A 335 -24.95 4.43 17.98
CA ILE A 335 -25.92 3.68 17.17
C ILE A 335 -26.88 2.89 18.06
N LYS A 336 -26.38 2.18 19.09
CA LYS A 336 -27.23 1.45 20.04
C LYS A 336 -28.16 2.39 20.81
N ASP A 337 -27.66 3.53 21.26
CA ASP A 337 -28.43 4.52 22.03
C ASP A 337 -29.59 5.07 21.17
N VAL A 338 -29.34 5.37 19.89
CA VAL A 338 -30.35 5.83 18.94
C VAL A 338 -31.37 4.74 18.59
N SER A 339 -30.93 3.48 18.50
CA SER A 339 -31.83 2.34 18.27
C SER A 339 -32.70 2.02 19.49
N GLN A 340 -32.22 2.28 20.71
CA GLN A 340 -32.99 2.08 21.94
C GLN A 340 -33.98 3.22 22.20
N SER A 341 -33.62 4.48 21.90
CA SER A 341 -34.54 5.61 22.03
C SER A 341 -35.72 5.54 21.07
N THR A 342 -35.49 5.06 19.84
CA THR A 342 -36.58 4.85 18.85
C THR A 342 -37.51 3.67 19.16
N VAL A 343 -37.09 2.73 20.02
CA VAL A 343 -37.97 1.64 20.51
C VAL A 343 -38.82 2.10 21.70
N ASN A 344 -38.31 3.03 22.52
CA ASN A 344 -39.04 3.59 23.66
C ASN A 344 -40.06 4.66 23.27
N GLU A 345 -39.83 5.44 22.20
CA GLU A 345 -40.84 6.36 21.64
C GLU A 345 -42.08 5.66 21.06
N LYS A 346 -42.02 4.34 20.82
CA LYS A 346 -43.18 3.54 20.37
C LYS A 346 -43.97 2.88 21.49
N LYS A 347 -43.64 3.17 22.75
CA LYS A 347 -44.40 2.70 23.92
C LYS A 347 -44.93 3.89 24.71
N ASP A 348 -45.82 4.65 24.09
CA ASP A 348 -46.81 5.42 24.84
C ASP A 348 -48.17 4.71 24.74
N PRO A 349 -48.89 4.49 25.86
CA PRO A 349 -50.09 3.69 25.89
C PRO A 349 -51.33 4.57 25.76
N LEU A 350 -51.92 4.63 24.58
CA LEU A 350 -53.35 4.96 24.45
C LEU A 350 -54.00 3.88 23.58
N GLY A 351 -54.73 3.00 24.27
CA GLY A 351 -55.58 2.02 23.63
C GLY A 351 -56.82 2.68 23.04
N ILE A 352 -57.32 2.11 21.95
CA ILE A 352 -58.71 1.68 21.78
C ILE A 352 -58.73 0.63 20.65
N GLN A 353 -59.57 -0.36 20.87
CA GLN A 353 -59.81 -1.56 20.08
C GLN A 353 -60.39 -1.26 18.70
N GLU A 354 -60.05 -2.08 17.71
CA GLU A 354 -61.10 -2.82 16.99
C GLU A 354 -60.56 -4.12 16.38
N ARG A 355 -61.37 -5.17 16.51
CA ARG A 355 -61.15 -6.51 15.99
C ARG A 355 -61.65 -6.57 14.54
N SER A 356 -60.88 -7.21 13.65
CA SER A 356 -61.49 -8.17 12.74
C SER A 356 -60.53 -9.33 12.46
N LYS A 357 -61.08 -10.53 12.61
CA LYS A 357 -60.47 -11.83 12.34
C LYS A 357 -60.41 -12.02 10.83
N PHE A 358 -59.33 -12.61 10.29
CA PHE A 358 -59.45 -13.79 9.41
C PHE A 358 -58.09 -14.50 9.21
N GLN A 359 -58.12 -15.76 9.64
CA GLN A 359 -57.44 -16.98 9.18
C GLN A 359 -55.97 -17.00 8.73
N THR A 360 -55.26 -17.83 9.50
CA THR A 360 -54.04 -18.59 9.19
C THR A 360 -54.15 -19.36 7.88
N ALA A 361 -53.18 -19.17 6.99
CA ALA A 361 -52.80 -20.15 5.98
C ALA A 361 -51.27 -20.26 5.96
N HIS A 362 -50.79 -21.48 6.21
CA HIS A 362 -49.39 -21.88 6.10
C HIS A 362 -48.88 -21.70 4.67
N PHE A 363 -47.75 -21.01 4.46
CA PHE A 363 -46.80 -21.29 3.38
C PHE A 363 -45.43 -20.66 3.68
N LEU A 364 -44.42 -21.51 3.85
CA LEU A 364 -43.01 -21.25 3.50
C LEU A 364 -42.70 -22.17 2.29
N PRO A 365 -41.65 -21.95 1.48
CA PRO A 365 -40.66 -20.87 1.50
C PRO A 365 -40.44 -20.21 0.12
N ALA A 366 -39.97 -18.96 0.11
CA ALA A 366 -39.22 -18.43 -1.04
C ALA A 366 -38.05 -17.58 -0.53
N PHE A 367 -36.89 -18.24 -0.45
CA PHE A 367 -35.60 -17.58 -0.43
C PHE A 367 -35.48 -16.71 -1.70
N GLN A 368 -35.40 -15.39 -1.54
CA GLN A 368 -34.86 -14.52 -2.58
C GLN A 368 -33.59 -13.84 -2.10
N ASN A 369 -32.51 -14.19 -2.80
CA ASN A 369 -31.19 -13.60 -2.76
C ASN A 369 -31.24 -12.08 -2.88
N THR A 370 -30.95 -11.35 -1.81
CA THR A 370 -30.43 -9.99 -1.93
C THR A 370 -28.93 -10.07 -2.27
N ARG A 371 -28.63 -10.09 -3.56
CA ARG A 371 -27.25 -9.94 -4.06
C ARG A 371 -26.69 -8.60 -3.57
N THR A 372 -25.65 -8.64 -2.75
CA THR A 372 -24.80 -7.48 -2.47
C THR A 372 -23.92 -7.26 -3.70
N THR A 373 -24.33 -6.37 -4.61
CA THR A 373 -23.55 -6.08 -5.82
C THR A 373 -22.44 -5.09 -5.47
N VAL A 374 -21.19 -5.57 -5.40
CA VAL A 374 -20.01 -4.70 -5.44
C VAL A 374 -19.77 -4.34 -6.90
N GLY A 375 -20.39 -3.25 -7.36
CA GLY A 375 -20.20 -2.72 -8.71
C GLY A 375 -19.02 -1.76 -8.76
N TYR A 376 -18.05 -2.02 -9.64
CA TYR A 376 -17.04 -1.05 -10.05
C TYR A 376 -17.62 -0.20 -11.18
N TRP A 377 -17.85 1.09 -10.93
CA TRP A 377 -18.25 2.03 -11.98
C TRP A 377 -17.06 2.93 -12.31
N LYS A 378 -16.66 2.95 -13.59
CA LYS A 378 -15.68 3.90 -14.13
C LYS A 378 -16.46 5.14 -14.57
N MET A 379 -16.30 6.25 -13.86
CA MET A 379 -16.85 7.53 -14.29
C MET A 379 -15.94 8.12 -15.38
N THR A 380 -16.45 8.28 -16.59
CA THR A 380 -15.78 9.02 -17.67
C THR A 380 -16.40 10.41 -17.71
N ILE A 381 -15.65 11.44 -17.37
CA ILE A 381 -16.07 12.84 -17.53
C ILE A 381 -15.65 13.28 -18.94
N GLN A 382 -16.60 13.44 -19.85
CA GLN A 382 -16.37 14.09 -21.15
C GLN A 382 -16.43 15.61 -20.96
N SER A 383 -15.30 16.29 -21.13
CA SER A 383 -15.28 17.75 -21.27
C SER A 383 -15.45 18.10 -22.75
N ASN A 384 -16.63 18.61 -23.11
CA ASN A 384 -16.83 19.28 -24.40
C ASN A 384 -16.37 20.73 -24.27
N SER A 385 -15.34 21.12 -25.03
CA SER A 385 -15.09 22.51 -25.37
C SER A 385 -14.69 22.61 -26.83
N LYS A 386 -15.62 23.10 -27.66
CA LYS A 386 -15.38 23.60 -29.02
C LYS A 386 -15.09 25.10 -28.94
N THR A 387 -13.99 25.54 -29.53
CA THR A 387 -13.76 26.86 -30.19
C THR A 387 -12.37 26.80 -30.86
N SER A 388 -12.27 26.47 -32.16
CA SER A 388 -11.85 27.36 -33.29
C SER A 388 -10.83 28.45 -32.91
N ALA A 389 -9.54 28.32 -33.25
CA ALA A 389 -8.85 28.50 -34.55
C ALA A 389 -8.57 29.97 -34.92
N ALA A 390 -7.28 30.36 -34.95
CA ALA A 390 -6.58 31.05 -36.06
C ALA A 390 -5.22 31.68 -35.61
N ASP A 391 -4.13 31.05 -36.07
CA ASP A 391 -2.97 31.56 -36.86
C ASP A 391 -2.01 32.70 -36.45
N HIS A 392 -0.71 32.35 -36.63
CA HIS A 392 0.52 33.09 -37.06
C HIS A 392 1.01 34.32 -36.26
N HIS A 393 2.31 34.61 -36.03
CA HIS A 393 3.58 34.41 -36.76
C HIS A 393 4.82 34.48 -35.81
N HIS A 394 5.98 34.13 -36.37
CA HIS A 394 7.38 34.17 -35.89
C HIS A 394 7.88 35.44 -35.13
N VAL A 395 8.90 35.30 -34.26
CA VAL A 395 10.33 35.77 -34.42
C VAL A 395 11.12 35.65 -33.08
N ASN A 396 12.41 35.31 -33.22
CA ASN A 396 13.50 35.16 -32.22
C ASN A 396 13.77 36.35 -31.28
N LEU A 397 14.41 36.11 -30.13
CA LEU A 397 15.78 36.61 -29.80
C LEU A 397 16.32 36.16 -28.43
N LEU A 398 17.64 35.98 -28.41
CA LEU A 398 18.54 35.69 -27.29
C LEU A 398 18.67 36.86 -26.28
N ASN A 399 18.95 36.58 -24.99
CA ASN A 399 20.31 36.65 -24.37
C ASN A 399 20.28 36.77 -22.82
N GLN A 400 21.15 35.96 -22.21
CA GLN A 400 22.08 36.19 -21.08
C GLN A 400 21.71 37.18 -19.95
N ALA A 401 21.85 36.75 -18.68
CA ALA A 401 23.04 37.03 -17.87
C ALA A 401 22.92 36.50 -16.42
N SER A 402 24.10 36.22 -15.88
CA SER A 402 24.45 35.50 -14.66
C SER A 402 24.24 36.28 -13.35
N SER A 403 24.13 35.58 -12.22
CA SER A 403 24.87 35.96 -11.01
C SER A 403 25.13 34.76 -10.10
N THR A 404 26.35 34.73 -9.60
CA THR A 404 26.99 33.71 -8.76
C THR A 404 26.88 34.11 -7.30
N HIS A 405 26.58 33.16 -6.40
CA HIS A 405 27.05 33.25 -5.02
C HIS A 405 27.48 31.88 -4.50
N SER A 406 28.70 31.89 -3.96
CA SER A 406 29.46 30.81 -3.36
C SER A 406 28.96 30.54 -1.93
N ALA A 407 28.71 29.26 -1.61
CA ALA A 407 28.63 28.79 -0.24
C ALA A 407 29.24 27.38 -0.13
N LYS A 408 29.92 27.17 0.99
CA LYS A 408 30.97 26.18 1.27
C LYS A 408 30.45 24.72 1.23
N ASN A 409 31.34 23.85 0.74
CA ASN A 409 31.15 22.41 0.52
C ASN A 409 31.03 21.61 1.82
N THR A 410 29.91 20.89 1.95
CA THR A 410 29.77 19.65 2.74
C THR A 410 29.58 18.51 1.73
N PRO A 411 30.32 17.39 1.79
CA PRO A 411 30.20 16.35 0.77
C PRO A 411 28.86 15.62 0.90
N LEU A 412 27.92 15.96 0.03
CA LEU A 412 26.72 15.17 -0.22
C LEU A 412 27.14 13.86 -0.89
N LEU A 413 26.85 12.73 -0.24
CA LEU A 413 26.85 11.41 -0.86
C LEU A 413 25.87 11.44 -2.03
N ARG A 414 26.38 11.61 -3.25
CA ARG A 414 25.58 11.48 -4.47
C ARG A 414 25.21 10.01 -4.63
N PRO A 415 23.92 9.68 -4.83
CA PRO A 415 23.55 8.35 -5.30
C PRO A 415 24.24 8.09 -6.66
N PRO A 416 24.70 6.85 -6.90
CA PRO A 416 25.49 6.50 -8.06
C PRO A 416 24.57 6.36 -9.27
N PHE A 417 24.34 7.46 -9.98
CA PHE A 417 23.58 7.44 -11.22
C PHE A 417 24.53 7.57 -12.41
N GLY A 418 25.13 6.45 -12.81
CA GLY A 418 25.56 6.22 -14.18
C GLY A 418 24.36 5.78 -15.02
N ARG A 419 24.10 6.45 -16.14
CA ARG A 419 23.15 5.98 -17.18
C ARG A 419 23.78 4.81 -17.97
N PRO A 420 22.96 3.96 -18.60
CA PRO A 420 23.43 2.96 -19.56
C PRO A 420 24.16 3.57 -20.75
#